data_AF-A0A377U3I0-F1
#
_entry.id   AF-A0A377U3I0-F1
#
_cell.length_a   1.000
_cell.length_b   1.000
_cell.length_c   1.000
_cell.angle_alpha   90.00
_cell.angle_beta   90.00
_cell.angle_gamma   90.00
#
_symmetry.space_group_name_H-M   'P 1'
#
loop_
_entity.id
_entity.type
_entity.pdbx_description
1 polymer ?
#
loop_
_entity_poly.entity_id
_entity_poly.type
_entity_poly.pdbx_seq_one_letter_code
_entity_poly.pdbx_strand_id
1 'polypeptide(L)' 'MGAQLPLTAAVMEMMQALRADGLGTADHSALACYYEKLAKVEVTR' A
#
# COMPACT_ATOMS: atom_id res chain seq x y z
N MET A 1 -13.95 18.31 13.07
CA MET A 1 -12.49 18.26 13.24
C MET A 1 -11.87 18.04 11.87
N GLY A 2 -11.29 19.08 11.26
CA GLY A 2 -10.69 19.02 9.93
C GLY A 2 -9.16 19.06 10.05
N ALA A 3 -8.55 17.95 10.46
CA ALA A 3 -7.11 17.82 10.45
C ALA A 3 -6.69 17.30 9.06
N GLN A 4 -5.73 17.97 8.42
CA GLN A 4 -5.10 17.46 7.21
C GLN A 4 -4.19 16.30 7.62
N LEU A 5 -4.52 15.09 7.17
CA LEU A 5 -3.70 13.90 7.37
C LEU A 5 -3.14 13.44 6.02
N PRO A 6 -2.18 14.18 5.44
CA PRO A 6 -1.67 13.89 4.10
C PRO A 6 -1.05 12.49 4.01
N LEU A 7 -0.42 12.02 5.09
CA LEU A 7 0.16 10.67 5.16
C LEU A 7 -0.93 9.59 5.18
N THR A 8 -2.03 9.81 5.92
CA THR A 8 -3.14 8.85 5.96
C THR A 8 -3.86 8.78 4.62
N ALA A 9 -4.04 9.91 3.93
CA ALA A 9 -4.57 9.94 2.58
C ALA A 9 -3.67 9.14 1.61
N ALA A 10 -2.35 9.32 1.69
CA ALA A 10 -1.42 8.56 0.86
C ALA A 10 -1.49 7.04 1.11
N VAL A 11 -1.57 6.60 2.37
CA VAL A 11 -1.71 5.17 2.69
C VAL A 11 -3.04 4.61 2.20
N MET A 12 -4.13 5.39 2.28
CA MET A 12 -5.43 4.99 1.74
C MET A 12 -5.38 4.74 0.22
N GLU A 13 -4.64 5.56 -0.52
CA GLU A 13 -4.43 5.35 -1.96
C GLU A 13 -3.61 4.07 -2.23
N MET A 14 -2.55 3.83 -1.45
CA MET A 14 -1.74 2.60 -1.56
C MET A 14 -2.58 1.34 -1.28
N MET A 15 -3.48 1.38 -0.29
CA MET A 15 -4.39 0.27 0.02
C MET A 15 -5.44 0.04 -1.07
N GLN A 16 -5.91 1.11 -1.72
CA GLN A 16 -6.81 0.98 -2.88
C GLN A 16 -6.11 0.34 -4.08
N ALA A 17 -4.85 0.71 -4.34
CA ALA A 17 -4.04 0.06 -5.37
C ALA A 17 -3.85 -1.44 -5.11
N LEU A 18 -3.55 -1.82 -3.85
CA LEU A 18 -3.46 -3.23 -3.46
C LEU A 18 -4.78 -3.99 -3.62
N ARG A 19 -5.92 -3.35 -3.32
CA ARG A 19 -7.24 -3.92 -3.57
C ARG A 19 -7.48 -4.16 -5.06
N ALA A 20 -7.12 -3.20 -5.91
CA ALA A 20 -7.23 -3.35 -7.37
C ALA A 20 -6.33 -4.48 -7.91
N ASP A 21 -5.18 -4.70 -7.28
CA ASP A 21 -4.24 -5.79 -7.57
C ASP A 21 -4.69 -7.16 -7.04
N GLY A 22 -5.88 -7.28 -6.46
CA GLY A 22 -6.39 -8.53 -5.89
C GLY A 22 -5.83 -8.88 -4.50
N LEU A 23 -5.03 -8.01 -3.90
CA LEU A 23 -4.46 -8.15 -2.56
C LEU A 23 -5.34 -7.51 -1.47
N GLY A 24 -6.59 -7.19 -1.76
CA GLY A 24 -7.50 -6.50 -0.83
C GLY A 24 -7.87 -7.31 0.42
N THR A 25 -7.66 -8.63 0.42
CA THR A 25 -7.82 -9.53 1.56
C THR A 25 -6.50 -10.03 2.12
N ALA A 26 -5.37 -9.62 1.53
CA ALA A 26 -4.06 -9.92 2.07
C ALA A 26 -3.84 -9.13 3.36
N ASP A 27 -2.94 -9.63 4.21
CA ASP A 27 -2.54 -8.89 5.41
C ASP A 27 -2.00 -7.50 5.04
N HIS A 28 -2.08 -6.54 5.96
CA HIS A 28 -1.61 -5.17 5.72
C HIS A 28 -0.11 -5.09 5.36
N SER A 29 0.66 -6.14 5.63
CA SER A 29 2.02 -6.33 5.11
C SER A 29 2.13 -6.31 3.57
N ALA A 30 1.03 -6.46 2.83
CA ALA A 30 0.98 -6.32 1.39
C ALA A 30 1.40 -4.93 0.88
N LEU A 31 1.49 -3.91 1.75
CA LEU A 31 2.16 -2.65 1.44
C LEU A 31 3.61 -2.82 0.99
N ALA A 32 4.32 -3.85 1.49
CA ALA A 32 5.64 -4.20 0.97
C ALA A 32 5.55 -4.53 -0.53
N CYS A 33 4.57 -5.34 -0.93
CA CYS A 33 4.33 -5.69 -2.34
C CYS A 33 4.03 -4.47 -3.23
N TYR A 34 3.39 -3.42 -2.68
CA TYR A 34 3.21 -2.16 -3.41
C TYR A 34 4.56 -1.51 -3.75
N TYR A 35 5.48 -1.43 -2.79
CA TYR A 35 6.82 -0.88 -3.02
C TYR A 35 7.71 -1.80 -3.87
N GLU A 36 7.59 -3.12 -3.71
CA GLU A 36 8.29 -4.11 -4.52
C GLU A 36 7.95 -3.96 -6.01
N LYS A 37 6.65 -3.79 -6.32
CA LYS A 37 6.18 -3.55 -7.70
C LYS A 37 6.72 -2.24 -8.27
N LEU A 38 6.72 -1.16 -7.48
CA LEU A 38 7.23 0.14 -7.91
C LEU A 38 8.74 0.13 -8.14
N ALA A 39 9.48 -0.51 -7.24
CA ALA A 39 10.94 -0.62 -7.29
C ALA A 39 11.42 -1.71 -8.25
N LYS A 40 10.53 -2.62 -8.69
CA LYS A 40 10.87 -3.84 -9.43
C LYS A 40 11.90 -4.71 -8.70
N VAL A 41 11.80 -4.74 -7.37
CA VAL A 41 12.68 -5.48 -6.46
C VAL A 41 11.80 -6.28 -5.50
N GLU A 42 12.22 -7.47 -5.12
CA GLU A 42 11.55 -8.30 -4.11
C GLU A 42 12.30 -8.16 -2.77
N VAL A 43 11.59 -7.97 -1.66
CA VAL A 43 12.19 -7.87 -0.33
C VAL A 43 12.44 -9.28 0.20
N THR A 44 13.67 -9.76 0.01
CA THR A 44 14.14 -11.04 0.55
C THR A 44 14.88 -10.84 1.88
N ARG A 45 14.93 -11.90 2.71
CA ARG A 45 15.63 -11.89 4.01
C ARG A 45 17.14 -11.74 3.89
#